data_AF-A0AAE8SYD5-F1
#
_entry.id   AF-A0AAE8SYD5-F1
#
_cell.length_a   1.000
_cell.length_b   1.000
_cell.length_c   1.000
_cell.angle_alpha   90.00
_cell.angle_beta   90.00
_cell.angle_gamma   90.00
#
_symmetry.space_group_name_H-M   'P 1'
#
loop_
_entity.id
_entity.type
_entity.pdbx_description
1 polymer ?
#
loop_
_entity_poly.entity_id
_entity_poly.type
_entity_poly.pdbx_seq_one_letter_code
_entity_poly.pdbx_strand_id
1 'polypeptide(L)'
;MPPRAPNLLSLPRRLVRTYSSAIPQQPTWTTRSLLSADAQEEISPSQLSHLLRLSALPQPADAQEEASLLADLHSQLRFVRRIQEVDTSGIEPLRAIRDETSAARDEATLGMKQLGGALEEEVTVGHYQRPRRVRKEVDARDVEDWDPLKNASKTTGRYFVVKSGKDATE
;
A
#
# COMPACT_ATOMS: atom_id res chain seq x y z
N MET A 1 86.10 -8.23 15.69
CA MET A 1 85.57 -8.70 14.40
C MET A 1 84.80 -9.99 14.64
N PRO A 2 83.66 -10.29 13.97
CA PRO A 2 82.83 -9.38 13.16
C PRO A 2 82.08 -8.36 14.05
N PRO A 3 80.74 -8.12 14.12
CA PRO A 3 79.57 -8.85 13.61
C PRO A 3 78.82 -8.16 12.42
N ARG A 4 77.67 -8.74 12.08
CA ARG A 4 76.56 -8.38 11.14
C ARG A 4 75.40 -9.33 11.55
N ALA A 5 74.09 -9.12 11.37
CA ALA A 5 73.26 -8.09 10.75
C ALA A 5 71.83 -8.19 11.39
N PRO A 6 70.69 -8.19 10.66
CA PRO A 6 70.00 -7.03 10.06
C PRO A 6 68.57 -6.79 10.61
N ASN A 7 67.96 -5.70 10.10
CA ASN A 7 66.55 -5.31 10.16
C ASN A 7 65.51 -6.43 10.41
N LEU A 8 64.55 -6.16 11.30
CA LEU A 8 63.23 -6.77 11.24
C LEU A 8 62.10 -5.73 11.40
N LEU A 9 61.24 -5.72 10.38
CA LEU A 9 59.81 -5.37 10.43
C LEU A 9 59.45 -3.90 10.73
N SER A 10 59.52 -3.09 9.67
CA SER A 10 58.53 -2.02 9.49
C SER A 10 57.13 -2.63 9.38
N LEU A 11 56.27 -2.38 10.37
CA LEU A 11 54.83 -2.44 10.19
C LEU A 11 54.30 -1.01 10.13
N PRO A 12 53.60 -0.59 9.05
CA PRO A 12 53.02 0.74 9.02
C PRO A 12 51.98 0.82 10.13
N ARG A 13 52.24 1.72 11.09
CA ARG A 13 51.35 2.09 12.19
C ARG A 13 49.95 2.30 11.60
N ARG A 14 48.98 1.45 11.99
CA ARG A 14 47.59 1.54 11.50
C ARG A 14 47.14 2.99 11.61
N LEU A 15 46.90 3.65 10.48
CA LEU A 15 46.22 4.93 10.43
C LEU A 15 44.77 4.67 10.86
N VAL A 16 44.51 4.79 12.16
CA VAL A 16 43.16 4.91 12.69
C VAL A 16 42.62 6.21 12.10
N ARG A 17 41.81 6.08 11.04
CA ARG A 17 41.19 7.20 10.34
C ARG A 17 40.17 7.84 11.28
N THR A 18 40.62 8.84 12.04
CA THR A 18 39.78 9.62 12.95
C THR A 18 38.84 10.53 12.14
N TYR A 19 37.63 10.05 11.88
CA TYR A 19 36.54 10.85 11.31
C TYR A 19 36.01 11.87 12.33
N SER A 20 36.86 12.83 12.74
CA SER A 20 36.58 13.72 13.88
C SER A 20 36.07 15.12 13.49
N SER A 21 35.89 15.41 12.19
CA SER A 21 35.62 16.76 11.67
C SER A 21 34.23 16.96 11.05
N ALA A 22 33.31 16.00 11.23
CA ALA A 22 31.95 16.05 10.69
C ALA A 22 30.85 16.01 11.76
N ILE A 23 31.21 16.16 13.05
CA ILE A 23 30.28 16.18 14.17
C ILE A 23 29.93 17.64 14.48
N PRO A 24 28.64 18.05 14.47
CA PRO A 24 28.25 19.42 14.75
C PRO A 24 28.61 19.82 16.19
N GLN A 25 29.22 21.00 16.34
CA GLN A 25 29.62 21.56 17.65
C GLN A 25 28.46 22.20 18.43
N GLN A 26 27.31 22.37 17.78
CA GLN A 26 26.08 22.91 18.37
C GLN A 26 25.03 21.80 18.46
N PRO A 27 24.08 21.87 19.42
CA PRO A 27 23.00 20.90 19.53
C PRO A 27 22.03 21.02 18.35
N THR A 28 22.31 20.29 17.27
CA THR A 28 21.33 20.01 16.22
C THR A 28 20.21 19.15 16.79
N TRP A 29 18.97 19.45 16.38
CA TRP A 29 17.79 18.67 16.72
C TRP A 29 17.98 17.21 16.33
N THR A 30 17.74 16.29 17.26
CA THR A 30 17.63 14.85 16.95
C THR A 30 16.35 14.63 16.16
N THR A 31 16.33 13.70 15.21
CA THR A 31 15.09 13.27 14.50
C THR A 31 13.97 12.90 15.49
N ARG A 32 14.32 12.22 16.59
CA ARG A 32 13.40 11.94 17.70
C ARG A 32 12.76 13.20 18.29
N SER A 33 13.51 14.30 18.42
CA SER A 33 13.00 15.59 18.92
C SER A 33 12.05 16.27 17.93
N LEU A 34 12.23 16.07 16.62
CA LEU A 34 11.30 16.57 15.59
C LEU A 34 10.00 15.75 15.46
N LEU A 35 9.97 14.55 16.05
CA LEU A 35 8.85 13.60 15.99
C LEU A 35 8.09 13.50 17.33
N SER A 36 8.49 14.25 18.36
CA SER A 36 7.89 14.23 19.71
C SER A 36 6.75 15.24 19.92
N ALA A 37 6.18 15.81 18.85
CA ALA A 37 5.10 16.80 18.94
C ALA A 37 3.74 16.17 19.37
N ASP A 38 2.88 16.98 19.97
CA ASP A 38 1.66 16.55 20.65
C ASP A 38 0.53 16.06 19.73
N ALA A 39 -0.24 15.09 20.23
CA ALA A 39 -1.37 14.51 19.54
C ALA A 39 -2.63 15.39 19.70
N GLN A 40 -2.95 16.22 18.71
CA GLN A 40 -4.07 17.16 18.81
C GLN A 40 -5.48 16.56 18.55
N GLU A 41 -5.58 15.27 18.27
CA GLU A 41 -6.85 14.56 18.05
C GLU A 41 -6.63 13.05 18.32
N GLU A 42 -7.28 12.53 19.37
CA GLU A 42 -7.22 11.11 19.74
C GLU A 42 -8.38 10.34 19.08
N ILE A 43 -8.09 9.19 18.47
CA ILE A 43 -9.15 8.30 17.96
C ILE A 43 -9.91 7.69 19.13
N SER A 44 -11.24 7.74 19.07
CA SER A 44 -12.12 7.17 20.09
C SER A 44 -12.30 5.64 19.95
N PRO A 45 -12.65 4.94 21.04
CA PRO A 45 -13.10 3.54 21.00
C PRO A 45 -14.21 3.26 19.96
N SER A 46 -15.17 4.19 19.84
CA SER A 46 -16.25 4.10 18.86
C SER A 46 -15.79 4.27 17.40
N GLN A 47 -14.71 5.02 17.16
CA GLN A 47 -14.07 5.11 15.85
C GLN A 47 -13.23 3.86 15.56
N LEU A 48 -12.50 3.30 16.53
CA LEU A 48 -11.76 2.04 16.35
C LEU A 48 -12.70 0.88 15.97
N SER A 49 -13.77 0.67 16.73
CA SER A 49 -14.78 -0.36 16.43
C SER A 49 -15.45 -0.17 15.06
N HIS A 50 -15.65 1.08 14.63
CA HIS A 50 -16.11 1.41 13.28
C HIS A 50 -15.07 1.07 12.19
N LEU A 51 -13.79 1.41 12.40
CA LEU A 51 -12.70 1.07 11.49
C LEU A 51 -12.55 -0.44 11.34
N LEU A 52 -12.57 -1.21 12.44
CA LEU A 52 -12.52 -2.67 12.42
C LEU A 52 -13.65 -3.24 11.54
N ARG A 53 -14.87 -2.72 11.67
CA ARG A 53 -16.01 -3.10 10.83
C ARG A 53 -15.82 -2.75 9.35
N LEU A 54 -15.23 -1.59 9.02
CA LEU A 54 -14.91 -1.22 7.63
C LEU A 54 -13.84 -2.13 7.02
N SER A 55 -12.86 -2.56 7.82
CA SER A 55 -11.84 -3.54 7.42
C SER A 55 -12.29 -5.01 7.47
N ALA A 56 -13.56 -5.28 7.81
CA ALA A 56 -14.11 -6.62 8.04
C ALA A 56 -13.32 -7.48 9.07
N LEU A 57 -12.73 -6.82 10.08
CA LEU A 57 -12.02 -7.45 11.19
C LEU A 57 -12.96 -7.72 12.39
N PRO A 58 -12.65 -8.72 13.24
CA PRO A 58 -13.37 -8.93 14.50
C PRO A 58 -13.22 -7.72 15.43
N GLN A 59 -14.14 -7.61 16.39
CA GLN A 59 -14.02 -6.66 17.51
C GLN A 59 -13.01 -7.21 18.54
N PRO A 60 -12.32 -6.35 19.31
CA PRO A 60 -11.39 -6.80 20.34
C PRO A 60 -12.09 -7.68 21.38
N ALA A 61 -11.41 -8.71 21.87
CA ALA A 61 -11.93 -9.63 22.87
C ALA A 61 -12.01 -8.99 24.26
N ASP A 62 -11.00 -8.18 24.60
CA ASP A 62 -10.82 -7.57 25.91
C ASP A 62 -10.41 -6.09 25.81
N ALA A 63 -10.72 -5.30 26.84
CA ALA A 63 -10.33 -3.89 26.93
C ALA A 63 -8.80 -3.65 26.88
N GLN A 64 -7.99 -4.65 27.24
CA GLN A 64 -6.53 -4.58 27.11
C GLN A 64 -6.08 -4.64 25.64
N GLU A 65 -6.74 -5.46 24.82
CA GLU A 65 -6.48 -5.55 23.38
C GLU A 65 -6.90 -4.24 22.69
N GLU A 66 -8.08 -3.72 23.05
CA GLU A 66 -8.57 -2.42 22.57
C GLU A 66 -7.58 -1.29 22.89
N ALA A 67 -7.08 -1.22 24.13
CA ALA A 67 -6.08 -0.23 24.53
C ALA A 67 -4.75 -0.36 23.76
N SER A 68 -4.31 -1.59 23.45
CA SER A 68 -3.12 -1.82 22.62
C SER A 68 -3.34 -1.33 21.19
N LEU A 69 -4.47 -1.67 20.57
CA LEU A 69 -4.83 -1.23 19.21
C LEU A 69 -4.94 0.29 19.11
N LEU A 70 -5.51 0.96 20.11
CA LEU A 70 -5.55 2.42 20.18
C LEU A 70 -4.14 3.03 20.29
N ALA A 71 -3.26 2.47 21.14
CA ALA A 71 -1.89 2.95 21.29
C ALA A 71 -1.08 2.83 19.99
N ASP A 72 -1.20 1.70 19.28
CA ASP A 72 -0.54 1.48 17.99
C ASP A 72 -1.07 2.44 16.91
N LEU A 73 -2.39 2.62 16.83
CA LEU A 73 -3.03 3.52 15.88
C LEU A 73 -2.68 4.98 16.15
N HIS A 74 -2.63 5.40 17.41
CA HIS A 74 -2.17 6.74 17.82
C HIS A 74 -0.70 6.96 17.46
N SER A 75 0.15 5.94 17.62
CA SER A 75 1.56 5.99 17.23
C SER A 75 1.73 6.20 15.71
N GLN A 76 0.96 5.45 14.90
CA GLN A 76 0.95 5.57 13.44
C GLN A 76 0.45 6.96 12.99
N LEU A 77 -0.62 7.49 13.59
CA LEU A 77 -1.19 8.79 13.22
C LEU A 77 -0.26 9.97 13.52
N ARG A 78 0.53 9.92 14.60
CA ARG A 78 1.54 10.97 14.89
C ARG A 78 2.53 11.12 13.73
N PHE A 79 2.96 10.00 13.15
CA PHE A 79 3.85 10.01 12.00
C PHE A 79 3.18 10.57 10.74
N VAL A 80 1.94 10.16 10.44
CA VAL A 80 1.19 10.64 9.26
C VAL A 80 0.90 12.14 9.35
N ARG A 81 0.49 12.65 10.52
CA ARG A 81 0.25 14.10 10.72
C ARG A 81 1.48 14.94 10.48
N ARG A 82 2.67 14.47 10.91
CA ARG A 82 3.93 15.18 10.66
C ARG A 82 4.30 15.26 9.17
N ILE A 83 3.81 14.34 8.33
CA ILE A 83 3.93 14.43 6.86
C ILE A 83 2.95 15.48 6.30
N GLN A 84 1.74 15.58 6.86
CA GLN A 84 0.71 16.55 6.43
C GLN A 84 1.09 18.00 6.73
N GLU A 85 1.99 18.25 7.68
CA GLU A 85 2.55 19.58 7.99
C GLU A 85 3.50 20.13 6.91
N VAL A 86 3.89 19.31 5.92
CA VAL A 86 4.75 19.75 4.80
C VAL A 86 3.92 20.53 3.78
N ASP A 87 4.39 21.73 3.41
CA ASP A 87 3.76 22.51 2.35
C ASP A 87 3.79 21.73 1.01
N THR A 88 2.61 21.46 0.49
CA THR A 88 2.36 20.75 -0.77
C THR A 88 1.62 21.62 -1.79
N SER A 89 1.59 22.95 -1.56
CA SER A 89 0.93 23.93 -2.41
C SER A 89 1.43 23.85 -3.86
N GLY A 90 0.52 23.61 -4.80
CA GLY A 90 0.83 23.55 -6.23
C GLY A 90 1.41 22.22 -6.74
N ILE A 91 1.43 21.17 -5.92
CA ILE A 91 1.90 19.83 -6.33
C ILE A 91 0.69 18.94 -6.67
N GLU A 92 0.67 18.35 -7.87
CA GLU A 92 -0.33 17.32 -8.22
C GLU A 92 0.01 15.98 -7.52
N PRO A 93 -0.96 15.31 -6.86
CA PRO A 93 -0.72 14.00 -6.26
C PRO A 93 -0.39 12.92 -7.30
N LEU A 94 0.80 12.33 -7.19
CA LEU A 94 1.21 11.18 -7.99
C LEU A 94 0.26 9.99 -7.75
N ARG A 95 -0.33 9.43 -8.80
CA ARG A 95 -1.35 8.37 -8.69
C ARG A 95 -0.75 6.97 -8.75
N ALA A 96 0.34 6.82 -9.48
CA ALA A 96 1.08 5.57 -9.61
C ALA A 96 2.56 5.85 -9.86
N ILE A 97 3.43 4.90 -9.52
CA ILE A 97 4.85 4.97 -9.91
C ILE A 97 4.96 4.59 -11.40
N ARG A 98 4.68 5.56 -12.27
CA ARG A 98 4.69 5.46 -13.74
C ARG A 98 5.16 6.78 -14.33
N ASP A 99 5.47 6.76 -15.63
CA ASP A 99 5.60 7.99 -16.39
C ASP A 99 4.23 8.68 -16.48
N GLU A 100 4.10 9.86 -15.86
CA GLU A 100 2.90 10.70 -15.87
C GLU A 100 3.00 11.88 -16.88
N THR A 101 3.98 11.85 -17.80
CA THR A 101 4.00 12.80 -18.93
C THR A 101 2.74 12.69 -19.78
N SER A 102 2.40 13.76 -20.52
CA SER A 102 1.28 13.74 -21.45
C SER A 102 1.40 12.62 -22.49
N ALA A 103 2.60 12.38 -23.02
CA ALA A 103 2.84 11.32 -23.99
C ALA A 103 2.54 9.91 -23.42
N ALA A 104 3.01 9.61 -22.21
CA ALA A 104 2.72 8.32 -21.55
C ALA A 104 1.23 8.17 -21.17
N ARG A 105 0.57 9.28 -20.79
CA ARG A 105 -0.88 9.31 -20.56
C ARG A 105 -1.67 9.11 -21.86
N ASP A 106 -1.24 9.69 -22.97
CA ASP A 106 -1.86 9.53 -24.29
C ASP A 106 -1.70 8.09 -24.82
N GLU A 107 -0.52 7.47 -24.65
CA GLU A 107 -0.27 6.06 -24.99
C GLU A 107 -1.14 5.10 -24.17
N ALA A 108 -1.26 5.34 -22.86
CA ALA A 108 -2.08 4.52 -21.96
C ALA A 108 -3.60 4.76 -22.12
N THR A 109 -4.02 5.83 -22.80
CA THR A 109 -5.44 6.17 -22.96
C THR A 109 -6.04 5.45 -24.16
N LEU A 110 -6.97 4.53 -23.89
CA LEU A 110 -7.76 3.88 -24.93
C LEU A 110 -8.71 4.89 -25.58
N GLY A 111 -8.32 5.40 -26.76
CA GLY A 111 -9.05 6.42 -27.50
C GLY A 111 -10.22 5.88 -28.30
N MET A 112 -11.17 6.76 -28.64
CA MET A 112 -12.39 6.42 -29.41
C MET A 112 -12.09 5.70 -30.74
N LYS A 113 -10.96 6.00 -31.41
CA LYS A 113 -10.55 5.32 -32.64
C LYS A 113 -10.21 3.84 -32.42
N GLN A 114 -9.60 3.50 -31.28
CA GLN A 114 -9.27 2.11 -30.93
C GLN A 114 -10.51 1.34 -30.48
N LEU A 115 -11.46 2.03 -29.84
CA LEU A 115 -12.75 1.45 -29.43
C LEU A 115 -13.79 1.40 -30.57
N GLY A 116 -13.55 2.08 -31.70
CA GLY A 116 -14.52 2.27 -32.79
C GLY A 116 -15.19 0.98 -33.25
N GLY A 117 -14.42 -0.03 -33.63
CA GLY A 117 -14.99 -1.32 -34.06
C GLY A 117 -15.82 -2.04 -32.99
N ALA A 118 -15.49 -1.89 -31.70
CA ALA A 118 -16.28 -2.45 -30.60
C ALA A 118 -17.56 -1.66 -30.30
N LEU A 119 -17.59 -0.36 -30.64
CA LEU A 119 -18.77 0.50 -30.52
C LEU A 119 -19.70 0.39 -31.73
N GLU A 120 -19.15 0.17 -32.94
CA GLU A 120 -19.90 -0.10 -34.18
C GLU A 120 -20.66 -1.43 -34.11
N GLU A 121 -20.19 -2.38 -33.31
CA GLU A 121 -20.88 -3.65 -33.02
C GLU A 121 -22.01 -3.53 -31.98
N GLU A 122 -22.24 -2.35 -31.39
CA GLU A 122 -23.35 -2.14 -30.47
C GLU A 122 -24.67 -1.96 -31.21
N VAL A 123 -25.69 -2.71 -30.79
CA VAL A 123 -27.04 -2.64 -31.38
C VAL A 123 -27.96 -1.83 -30.48
N THR A 124 -28.68 -0.92 -31.10
CA THR A 124 -29.67 -0.05 -30.49
C THR A 124 -30.97 -0.80 -30.20
N VAL A 125 -31.40 -0.87 -28.92
CA VAL A 125 -32.56 -1.68 -28.52
C VAL A 125 -33.67 -0.87 -27.83
N GLY A 126 -34.91 -1.12 -28.24
CA GLY A 126 -36.13 -0.57 -27.64
C GLY A 126 -36.49 0.85 -28.09
N HIS A 127 -37.63 1.35 -27.62
CA HIS A 127 -38.17 2.66 -28.01
C HIS A 127 -37.20 3.83 -27.75
N TYR A 128 -36.50 3.81 -26.62
CA TYR A 128 -35.50 4.81 -26.23
C TYR A 128 -34.11 4.60 -26.83
N GLN A 129 -33.97 3.71 -27.81
CA GLN A 129 -32.74 3.53 -28.60
C GLN A 129 -31.45 3.45 -27.75
N ARG A 130 -31.45 2.60 -26.71
CA ARG A 130 -30.26 2.45 -25.86
C ARG A 130 -29.24 1.53 -26.55
N PRO A 131 -27.97 1.94 -26.70
CA PRO A 131 -26.91 1.06 -27.20
C PRO A 131 -26.74 -0.16 -26.29
N ARG A 132 -26.54 -1.33 -26.89
CA ARG A 132 -26.22 -2.58 -26.20
C ARG A 132 -25.19 -3.37 -26.98
N ARG A 133 -24.13 -3.80 -26.31
CA ARG A 133 -23.16 -4.76 -26.85
C ARG A 133 -23.85 -6.08 -27.18
N VAL A 134 -23.68 -6.54 -28.41
CA VAL A 134 -24.12 -7.88 -28.83
C VAL A 134 -23.19 -8.89 -28.15
N ARG A 135 -23.77 -9.83 -27.40
CA ARG A 135 -23.01 -10.98 -26.88
C ARG A 135 -22.74 -11.93 -28.04
N LYS A 136 -21.54 -11.83 -28.63
CA LYS A 136 -20.99 -12.90 -29.46
C LYS A 136 -20.59 -14.06 -28.57
N GLU A 137 -20.96 -15.27 -28.98
CA GLU A 137 -20.49 -16.51 -28.34
C GLU A 137 -19.05 -16.73 -28.80
N VAL A 138 -18.09 -16.30 -27.97
CA VAL A 138 -16.66 -16.53 -28.19
C VAL A 138 -16.36 -17.96 -27.74
N ASP A 139 -15.66 -18.74 -28.56
CA ASP A 139 -15.22 -20.09 -28.18
C ASP A 139 -14.07 -19.99 -27.16
N ALA A 140 -14.43 -19.76 -25.90
CA ALA A 140 -13.50 -19.52 -24.80
C ALA A 140 -13.15 -20.82 -24.04
N ARG A 141 -13.44 -22.01 -24.60
CA ARG A 141 -13.25 -23.31 -23.94
C ARG A 141 -11.83 -23.52 -23.41
N ASP A 142 -10.81 -23.03 -24.12
CA ASP A 142 -9.40 -23.15 -23.70
C ASP A 142 -9.02 -22.26 -22.50
N VAL A 143 -9.87 -21.28 -22.13
CA VAL A 143 -9.63 -20.28 -21.06
C VAL A 143 -10.64 -20.41 -19.92
N GLU A 144 -11.87 -20.83 -20.22
CA GLU A 144 -12.98 -20.93 -19.26
C GLU A 144 -13.15 -22.33 -18.63
N ASP A 145 -12.33 -23.33 -18.98
CA ASP A 145 -12.30 -24.67 -18.35
C ASP A 145 -11.68 -24.68 -16.92
N TRP A 146 -11.65 -23.53 -16.24
CA TRP A 146 -11.28 -23.46 -14.84
C TRP A 146 -12.53 -23.61 -13.97
N ASP A 147 -12.56 -24.61 -13.09
CA ASP A 147 -13.64 -24.76 -12.11
C ASP A 147 -13.62 -23.58 -11.10
N PRO A 148 -14.66 -22.71 -11.08
CA PRO A 148 -14.68 -21.55 -10.18
C PRO A 148 -14.80 -21.92 -8.70
N LEU A 149 -15.19 -23.16 -8.40
CA LEU A 149 -15.44 -23.65 -7.05
C LEU A 149 -14.25 -24.42 -6.47
N LYS A 150 -13.23 -24.73 -7.27
CA LYS A 150 -12.08 -25.58 -6.92
C LYS A 150 -11.31 -25.13 -5.66
N ASN A 151 -11.22 -23.81 -5.45
CA ASN A 151 -10.51 -23.21 -4.32
C ASN A 151 -11.44 -22.83 -3.14
N ALA A 152 -12.74 -23.14 -3.22
CA ALA A 152 -13.69 -22.82 -2.17
C ALA A 152 -13.66 -23.86 -1.04
N SER A 153 -13.65 -23.38 0.20
CA SER A 153 -13.68 -24.27 1.38
C SER A 153 -15.04 -24.94 1.62
N LYS A 154 -16.13 -24.33 1.14
CA LYS A 154 -17.50 -24.85 1.24
C LYS A 154 -18.32 -24.50 -0.01
N THR A 155 -18.93 -25.51 -0.61
CA THR A 155 -19.74 -25.41 -1.82
C THR A 155 -21.03 -26.21 -1.66
N THR A 156 -22.08 -25.83 -2.40
CA THR A 156 -23.30 -26.64 -2.52
C THR A 156 -23.73 -26.65 -4.00
N GLY A 157 -23.56 -27.80 -4.65
CA GLY A 157 -23.72 -27.94 -6.09
C GLY A 157 -22.84 -26.93 -6.84
N ARG A 158 -23.47 -25.92 -7.46
CA ARG A 158 -22.80 -24.89 -8.27
C ARG A 158 -22.65 -23.53 -7.57
N TYR A 159 -22.77 -23.48 -6.23
CA TYR A 159 -22.76 -22.23 -5.46
C TYR A 159 -21.76 -22.25 -4.30
N PHE A 160 -21.17 -21.09 -4.02
CA PHE A 160 -20.44 -20.83 -2.77
C PHE A 160 -21.43 -20.78 -1.59
N VAL A 161 -21.03 -21.32 -0.44
CA VAL A 161 -21.87 -21.29 0.79
C VAL A 161 -21.24 -20.37 1.83
N VAL A 162 -21.99 -19.36 2.25
CA VAL A 162 -21.63 -18.44 3.34
C VAL A 162 -22.64 -18.61 4.47
N LYS A 163 -22.17 -18.80 5.72
CA LYS A 163 -23.05 -18.82 6.91
C LYS A 163 -23.73 -17.45 7.03
N SER A 164 -25.05 -17.43 7.18
CA SER A 164 -25.77 -16.19 7.51
C SER A 164 -25.53 -15.85 8.98
N GLY A 165 -25.59 -14.56 9.36
CA GLY A 165 -25.33 -14.12 10.74
C GLY A 165 -26.29 -14.68 11.81
N LYS A 166 -27.35 -15.40 11.42
CA LYS A 166 -28.23 -16.13 12.35
C LYS A 166 -27.70 -17.51 12.74
N ASP A 167 -26.81 -18.08 11.93
CA ASP A 167 -26.29 -19.46 12.06
C ASP A 167 -24.77 -19.48 12.38
N ALA A 168 -24.23 -18.32 12.75
CA ALA A 168 -22.80 -18.07 12.96
C ALA A 168 -22.32 -18.30 14.40
N THR A 169 -23.24 -18.66 15.32
CA THR A 169 -22.93 -18.92 16.74
C THR A 169 -22.69 -20.41 16.98
N GLU A 170 -21.49 -20.88 16.60
CA GLU A 170 -20.90 -22.20 16.94
C GLU A 170 -19.38 -22.05 17.04
#